data_AF-A0A377D6D4-F1
#
_entry.id   AF-A0A377D6D4-F1
#
_cell.length_a   1.000
_cell.length_b   1.000
_cell.length_c   1.000
_cell.angle_alpha   90.00
_cell.angle_beta   90.00
_cell.angle_gamma   90.00
#
_symmetry.space_group_name_H-M   'P 1'
#
loop_
_entity.id
_entity.type
_entity.pdbx_description
1 polymer ?
#
loop_
_entity_poly.entity_id
_entity_poly.type
_entity_poly.pdbx_seq_one_letter_code
_entity_poly.pdbx_strand_id
1 'polypeptide(L)' 'MAAAKAGKLPEAFFWTDADNNDVPMDAETLIALSAAAEQAMFTKGLEIHVRQRTMKKEIEALDDAEAILAYKVGMADR' A
#
# COMPACT_ATOMS: atom_id res chain seq x y z
N MET A 1 -0.29 11.55 -12.18
CA MET A 1 0.48 12.38 -11.23
C MET A 1 1.60 13.20 -11.87
N ALA A 2 2.49 12.63 -12.70
CA ALA A 2 3.63 13.37 -13.27
C ALA A 2 3.22 14.62 -14.07
N ALA A 3 2.12 14.56 -14.84
CA ALA A 3 1.58 15.73 -15.55
C ALA A 3 1.10 16.84 -14.61
N ALA A 4 0.40 16.50 -13.52
CA ALA A 4 -0.02 17.45 -12.48
C ALA A 4 1.19 18.08 -11.76
N LYS A 5 2.16 17.26 -11.32
CA LYS A 5 3.42 17.72 -10.72
C LYS A 5 4.23 18.62 -11.68
N ALA A 6 4.12 18.41 -12.99
CA ALA A 6 4.78 19.21 -14.01
C ALA A 6 3.96 20.45 -14.48
N GLY A 7 2.79 20.72 -13.88
CA GLY A 7 1.92 21.83 -14.27
C GLY A 7 1.30 21.69 -15.68
N LYS A 8 1.25 20.46 -16.21
CA LYS A 8 0.75 20.13 -17.56
C LYS A 8 -0.59 19.38 -17.52
N LEU A 9 -1.38 19.60 -16.47
CA LEU A 9 -2.70 19.00 -16.37
C LEU A 9 -3.68 19.75 -17.29
N PRO A 10 -4.40 19.08 -18.19
CA PRO A 10 -5.45 19.73 -18.99
C PRO A 10 -6.53 20.36 -18.10
N GLU A 11 -7.07 21.53 -18.49
CA GLU A 11 -8.10 22.25 -17.72
C GLU A 11 -9.38 21.44 -17.49
N ALA A 12 -9.70 20.50 -18.37
CA ALA A 12 -10.87 19.62 -18.28
C ALA A 12 -10.50 18.18 -17.88
N PHE A 13 -9.40 17.99 -17.13
CA PHE A 13 -9.04 16.66 -16.66
C PHE A 13 -10.05 16.13 -15.63
N PHE A 14 -10.41 14.86 -15.79
CA PHE A 14 -11.24 14.12 -14.85
C PHE A 14 -10.67 12.71 -14.65
N TRP A 15 -10.99 12.10 -13.52
CA TRP A 15 -10.76 10.69 -13.27
C TRP A 15 -12.10 9.98 -13.23
N THR A 16 -12.26 8.95 -14.06
CA THR A 16 -13.37 8.01 -13.98
C THR A 16 -13.18 7.05 -12.80
N ASP A 17 -14.11 7.11 -11.84
CA ASP A 17 -14.11 6.22 -10.67
C ASP A 17 -14.49 4.77 -11.03
N ALA A 18 -14.55 3.89 -10.02
CA ALA A 18 -14.87 2.48 -10.21
C ALA A 18 -16.30 2.22 -10.73
N ASP A 19 -17.19 3.21 -10.56
CA ASP A 19 -18.60 3.15 -10.97
C ASP A 19 -18.83 3.87 -12.32
N ASN A 20 -17.76 4.29 -13.00
CA ASN A 20 -17.76 5.06 -14.24
C ASN A 20 -18.32 6.49 -14.12
N ASN A 21 -18.22 7.12 -12.96
CA ASN A 21 -18.53 8.55 -12.84
C ASN A 21 -17.29 9.38 -13.13
N ASP A 22 -17.45 10.44 -13.92
CA ASP A 22 -16.38 11.41 -14.17
C ASP A 22 -16.26 12.36 -12.97
N VAL A 23 -15.17 12.20 -12.22
CA VAL A 23 -14.85 13.05 -11.07
C VAL A 23 -13.86 14.12 -11.52
N PRO A 24 -14.22 15.42 -11.50
CA PRO A 24 -13.30 16.51 -11.79
C PRO A 24 -12.12 16.49 -10.80
N MET A 25 -10.90 16.59 -11.32
CA MET A 25 -9.70 16.55 -10.51
C MET A 25 -8.76 17.68 -10.90
N ASP A 26 -8.38 18.51 -9.92
CA ASP A 26 -7.34 19.51 -10.10
C ASP A 26 -5.93 18.98 -9.79
N ALA A 27 -4.92 19.76 -10.17
CA ALA A 27 -3.54 19.38 -9.97
C ALA A 27 -3.16 19.24 -8.49
N GLU A 28 -3.70 20.08 -7.62
CA GLU A 28 -3.41 20.08 -6.19
C GLU A 28 -3.90 18.79 -5.53
N THR A 29 -5.16 18.42 -5.79
CA THR A 29 -5.81 17.20 -5.28
C THR A 29 -5.08 15.96 -5.75
N LEU A 30 -4.68 15.91 -7.03
CA LEU A 30 -3.89 14.79 -7.56
C LEU A 30 -2.53 14.70 -6.85
N ILE A 31 -1.82 15.81 -6.69
CA ILE A 31 -0.52 15.81 -6.02
C ILE A 31 -0.65 15.33 -4.56
N ALA A 32 -1.64 15.84 -3.83
CA ALA A 32 -1.92 15.44 -2.46
C ALA A 32 -2.25 13.95 -2.36
N LEU A 33 -3.08 13.43 -3.27
CA LEU A 33 -3.40 12.00 -3.33
C LEU A 33 -2.16 11.15 -3.64
N SER A 34 -1.28 11.60 -4.55
CA SER A 34 -0.01 10.92 -4.85
C SER A 34 0.83 10.79 -3.59
N ALA A 35 0.99 11.89 -2.84
CA ALA A 35 1.80 11.92 -1.63
C ALA A 35 1.20 11.02 -0.54
N ALA A 36 -0.12 11.04 -0.36
CA ALA A 36 -0.82 10.18 0.59
C ALA A 36 -0.67 8.69 0.22
N ALA A 37 -0.79 8.34 -1.06
CA ALA A 37 -0.61 6.98 -1.54
C ALA A 37 0.84 6.50 -1.37
N GLU A 38 1.83 7.32 -1.75
CA GLU A 38 3.26 7.05 -1.56
C GLU A 38 3.59 6.80 -0.07
N GLN A 39 3.09 7.66 0.82
CA GLN A 39 3.27 7.52 2.27
C GLN A 39 2.60 6.25 2.80
N ALA A 40 1.37 5.96 2.40
CA ALA A 40 0.65 4.76 2.82
C ALA A 40 1.35 3.48 2.37
N MET A 41 1.84 3.44 1.13
CA MET A 41 2.63 2.33 0.59
C MET A 41 3.92 2.13 1.38
N PHE A 42 4.64 3.21 1.69
CA PHE A 42 5.87 3.14 2.49
C PHE A 42 5.59 2.61 3.90
N THR A 43 4.59 3.16 4.60
CA THR A 43 4.19 2.71 5.94
C THR A 43 3.82 1.23 5.94
N LYS A 44 2.99 0.79 4.99
CA LYS A 44 2.63 -0.63 4.88
C LYS A 44 3.81 -1.52 4.51
N GLY A 45 4.73 -1.05 3.67
CA GLY A 45 5.98 -1.75 3.37
C GLY A 45 6.83 -1.98 4.61
N LEU A 46 6.94 -0.98 5.50
CA LEU A 46 7.65 -1.13 6.77
C LEU A 46 6.96 -2.14 7.71
N GLU A 47 5.64 -2.07 7.85
CA GLU A 47 4.88 -3.03 8.67
C GLU A 47 5.10 -4.48 8.17
N ILE A 48 5.01 -4.70 6.85
CA ILE A 48 5.27 -6.00 6.21
C ILE A 48 6.70 -6.45 6.51
N HIS A 49 7.68 -5.57 6.33
CA HIS A 49 9.08 -5.90 6.56
C HIS A 49 9.36 -6.28 8.02
N VAL A 50 8.76 -5.54 8.98
CA VAL A 50 8.84 -5.88 10.40
C VAL A 50 8.23 -7.25 10.67
N ARG A 51 7.00 -7.50 10.20
CA ARG A 51 6.33 -8.79 10.40
C ARG A 51 7.14 -9.93 9.80
N GLN A 52 7.67 -9.78 8.59
CA GLN A 52 8.54 -10.78 7.94
C GLN A 52 9.78 -11.12 8.77
N ARG A 53 10.45 -10.12 9.37
CA ARG A 53 11.61 -10.38 10.24
C ARG A 53 11.22 -11.10 11.53
N THR A 54 10.08 -10.75 12.12
CA THR A 54 9.55 -11.46 13.29
C THR A 54 9.21 -12.91 12.93
N MET A 55 8.49 -13.11 11.82
CA MET A 55 8.15 -14.41 11.26
C MET A 55 9.39 -15.30 11.08
N LYS A 56 10.47 -14.73 10.51
CA LYS A 56 11.72 -15.45 10.32
C LYS A 56 12.27 -16.00 11.64
N LYS A 57 12.30 -15.18 12.69
CA LYS A 57 12.79 -15.60 14.01
C LYS A 57 11.88 -16.63 14.67
N GLU A 58 10.56 -16.46 14.54
CA GLU A 58 9.58 -17.42 15.06
C GLU A 58 9.77 -18.79 14.39
N ILE A 59 9.89 -18.83 13.07
CA ILE A 59 10.12 -20.08 12.30
C ILE A 59 11.46 -20.72 12.66
N GLU A 60 12.53 -19.93 12.79
CA GLU A 60 13.85 -20.42 13.22
C GLU A 60 13.84 -21.09 14.62
N ALA A 61 12.84 -20.78 15.45
CA ALA A 61 12.69 -21.34 16.79
C ALA A 61 11.80 -22.59 16.86
N LEU A 62 11.15 -23.00 15.77
CA LEU A 62 10.31 -24.20 15.74
C LEU A 62 11.19 -25.46 15.58
N ASP A 63 10.98 -26.46 16.43
CA ASP A 63 11.81 -27.67 16.50
C ASP A 63 11.03 -28.99 16.31
N ASP A 64 9.71 -28.93 16.17
CA ASP A 64 8.87 -30.10 15.88
C ASP A 64 7.91 -29.91 14.70
N ALA A 65 7.48 -31.02 14.10
CA ALA A 65 6.66 -31.04 12.90
C ALA A 65 5.23 -30.53 13.13
N GLU A 66 4.66 -30.71 14.32
CA GLU A 66 3.31 -30.25 14.64
C GLU A 66 3.29 -28.72 14.75
N ALA A 67 4.27 -28.14 15.42
CA ALA A 67 4.42 -26.70 15.56
C ALA A 67 4.66 -26.01 14.20
N ILE A 68 5.43 -26.63 13.31
CA ILE A 68 5.62 -26.15 11.93
C ILE A 68 4.29 -26.13 11.17
N LEU A 69 3.50 -27.22 11.25
CA LEU A 69 2.21 -27.31 10.56
C LEU A 69 1.16 -26.35 11.13
N ALA A 70 1.23 -26.04 12.42
CA ALA A 70 0.32 -25.13 13.09
C ALA A 70 0.61 -23.64 12.84
N TYR A 71 1.83 -23.31 12.37
CA TYR A 71 2.29 -21.93 12.23
C TYR A 71 1.43 -21.08 11.27
N LYS A 72 0.95 -19.93 11.74
CA LYS A 72 0.10 -19.01 10.95
C LYS A 72 0.94 -17.97 10.22
N VAL A 73 1.01 -18.12 8.89
CA VAL A 73 1.68 -17.16 8.01
C VAL A 73 0.80 -15.95 7.76
N GLY A 74 1.43 -14.77 7.74
CA GLY A 74 0.76 -13.51 7.39
C GLY A 74 0.77 -12.50 8.54
N MET A 75 -0.06 -11.48 8.40
CA MET A 75 -0.30 -10.51 9.47
C MET A 75 -1.15 -11.16 10.57
N ALA A 76 -0.86 -10.86 11.84
CA ALA A 76 -1.75 -11.24 12.94
C ALA A 76 -3.08 -10.51 12.74
N ASP A 77 -4.14 -11.29 12.56
CA ASP A 77 -5.56 -10.92 12.42
C ASP A 77 -5.85 -9.70 11.51
N ARG A 78 -6.25 -10.01 10.28
CA ARG A 78 -7.32 -9.31 9.58
C ARG A 78 -8.47 -10.27 9.35
#